data_AF-A0A2W4R3F4-F1
#
_entry.id   AF-A0A2W4R3F4-F1
#
_cell.length_a   1.000
_cell.length_b   1.000
_cell.length_c   1.000
_cell.angle_alpha   90.00
_cell.angle_beta   90.00
_cell.angle_gamma   90.00
#
_symmetry.space_group_name_H-M   'P 1'
#
loop_
_entity.id
_entity.type
_entity.pdbx_description
1 polymer ?
#
loop_
_entity_poly.entity_id
_entity_poly.type
_entity_poly.pdbx_seq_one_letter_code
_entity_poly.pdbx_strand_id
1 'polypeptide(L)'
;MGDPAGIGPEIMLKAVERLRPALEAGELALVLIGCFATYEATARALGLEAGADRVSTEQLHQSPVAFLDVGTGQAVAPASISAEAGHAAFEAVDLAVKLATTGKVDAICTAPLSKLALNLA
;
A
#
# COMPACT_ATOMS: atom_id res chain seq x y z
N MET A 1 2.63 -1.43 -1.61
CA MET A 1 2.32 -2.57 -0.73
C MET A 1 3.22 -3.76 -1.00
N GLY A 2 3.85 -3.82 -2.17
CA GLY A 2 4.52 -5.05 -2.60
C GLY A 2 3.47 -6.06 -3.03
N ASP A 3 3.74 -7.34 -2.79
CA ASP A 3 2.79 -8.40 -3.10
C ASP A 3 1.66 -8.44 -2.05
N PRO A 4 0.38 -8.30 -2.44
CA PRO A 4 -0.75 -8.37 -1.53
C PRO A 4 -0.90 -9.73 -0.84
N ALA A 5 -0.43 -10.82 -1.45
CA ALA A 5 -0.43 -12.15 -0.82
C ALA A 5 0.79 -12.38 0.08
N GLY A 6 1.78 -11.48 0.05
CA GLY A 6 2.96 -11.52 0.91
C GLY A 6 2.73 -10.84 2.26
N ILE A 7 3.83 -10.50 2.96
CA ILE A 7 3.80 -9.83 4.27
C ILE A 7 3.75 -8.29 4.18
N GLY A 8 3.61 -7.76 2.97
CA GLY A 8 3.62 -6.32 2.69
C GLY A 8 2.49 -5.55 3.39
N PRO A 9 1.23 -6.04 3.37
CA PRO A 9 0.12 -5.43 4.09
C PRO A 9 0.40 -5.29 5.61
N GLU A 10 0.96 -6.33 6.26
CA GLU A 10 1.28 -6.32 7.69
C GLU A 10 2.37 -5.31 8.03
N ILE A 11 3.41 -5.24 7.19
CA ILE A 11 4.50 -4.26 7.37
C ILE A 11 3.96 -2.84 7.27
N MET A 12 3.08 -2.56 6.31
CA MET A 12 2.48 -1.23 6.15
C MET A 12 1.67 -0.81 7.37
N LEU A 13 0.78 -1.69 7.86
CA LEU A 13 -0.03 -1.40 9.05
C LEU A 13 0.83 -1.09 10.28
N LYS A 14 1.83 -1.93 10.53
CA LYS A 14 2.77 -1.74 11.66
C LYS A 14 3.63 -0.48 11.49
N ALA A 15 3.99 -0.13 10.26
CA ALA A 15 4.74 1.09 9.98
C ALA A 15 3.89 2.34 10.28
N VAL A 16 2.62 2.37 9.87
CA VAL A 16 1.70 3.47 10.19
C VAL A 16 1.56 3.63 11.71
N GLU A 17 1.32 2.54 12.43
CA GLU A 17 1.24 2.58 13.90
C GLU A 17 2.53 3.10 14.53
N ARG A 18 3.69 2.59 14.09
CA ARG A 18 5.00 2.95 14.64
C ARG A 18 5.41 4.40 14.36
N LEU A 19 4.95 4.95 13.23
CA LEU A 19 5.26 6.31 12.76
C LEU A 19 4.19 7.33 13.16
N ARG A 20 3.12 6.92 13.85
CA ARG A 20 2.00 7.78 14.26
C ARG A 20 2.43 9.10 14.91
N PRO A 21 3.41 9.15 15.85
CA PRO A 21 3.85 10.43 16.42
C PRO A 21 4.40 11.42 15.39
N ALA A 22 5.18 10.95 14.41
CA ALA A 22 5.76 11.79 13.36
C ALA A 22 4.70 12.25 12.35
N LEU A 23 3.71 11.38 12.06
CA LEU A 23 2.55 11.70 11.23
C LEU A 23 1.69 12.79 11.87
N GLU A 24 1.38 12.65 13.17
CA GLU A 24 0.58 13.62 13.94
C GLU A 24 1.31 14.95 14.13
N ALA A 25 2.64 14.93 14.26
CA ALA A 25 3.47 16.13 14.33
C ALA A 25 3.66 16.85 12.97
N GLY A 26 3.22 16.23 11.86
CA GLY A 26 3.38 16.78 10.51
C GLY A 26 4.82 16.74 10.00
N GLU A 27 5.69 15.92 10.61
CA GLU A 27 7.08 15.74 10.18
C GLU A 27 7.18 14.84 8.93
N LEU A 28 6.15 14.03 8.68
CA LEU A 28 6.05 13.06 7.61
C LEU A 28 4.58 12.96 7.16
N ALA A 29 4.38 12.69 5.87
CA ALA A 29 3.12 12.16 5.35
C ALA A 29 3.41 10.83 4.61
N LEU A 30 2.45 9.89 4.66
CA LEU A 30 2.55 8.61 3.98
C LEU A 30 1.51 8.49 2.88
N VAL A 31 1.97 8.01 1.71
CA VAL A 31 1.10 7.57 0.61
C VAL A 31 1.27 6.07 0.47
N LEU A 32 0.29 5.32 0.94
CA LEU A 32 0.21 3.87 0.80
C LEU A 32 -0.43 3.54 -0.55
N ILE A 33 0.15 2.60 -1.29
CA ILE A 33 -0.35 2.20 -2.61
C ILE A 33 -0.47 0.68 -2.65
N GLY A 34 -1.64 0.14 -2.97
CA GLY A 34 -1.88 -1.31 -3.01
C GLY A 34 -3.34 -1.68 -3.17
N CYS A 35 -3.68 -2.95 -2.92
CA CYS A 35 -5.06 -3.42 -2.83
C CYS A 35 -5.67 -3.09 -1.46
N PHE A 36 -6.62 -2.16 -1.44
CA PHE A 36 -7.24 -1.69 -0.19
C PHE A 36 -8.01 -2.80 0.55
N ALA A 37 -8.74 -3.65 -0.19
CA ALA A 37 -9.49 -4.75 0.42
C ALA A 37 -8.58 -5.73 1.18
N THR A 38 -7.36 -5.98 0.66
CA THR A 38 -6.35 -6.81 1.33
C THR A 38 -5.79 -6.12 2.57
N TYR A 39 -5.51 -4.82 2.47
CA TYR A 39 -5.03 -4.00 3.59
C TYR A 39 -6.03 -4.01 4.75
N GLU A 40 -7.32 -3.76 4.49
CA GLU A 40 -8.37 -3.78 5.51
C GLU A 40 -8.59 -5.18 6.10
N ALA A 41 -8.57 -6.23 5.26
CA ALA A 41 -8.67 -7.60 5.75
C ALA A 41 -7.52 -7.96 6.69
N THR A 42 -6.31 -7.51 6.36
CA THR A 42 -5.11 -7.70 7.18
C THR A 42 -5.21 -6.92 8.49
N ALA A 43 -5.69 -5.68 8.45
CA ALA A 43 -5.90 -4.86 9.66
C ALA A 43 -6.84 -5.55 10.64
N ARG A 44 -7.98 -6.06 10.15
CA ARG A 44 -8.92 -6.84 10.95
C ARG A 44 -8.30 -8.11 11.53
N ALA A 45 -7.54 -8.85 10.72
CA ALA A 45 -6.88 -10.08 11.18
C ALA A 45 -5.82 -9.83 12.27
N LEU A 46 -5.16 -8.68 12.24
CA LEU A 46 -4.16 -8.28 13.23
C LEU A 46 -4.75 -7.54 14.44
N GLY A 47 -6.05 -7.19 14.42
CA GLY A 47 -6.66 -6.36 15.46
C GLY A 47 -6.12 -4.92 15.47
N LEU A 48 -5.68 -4.42 14.32
CA LEU A 48 -5.15 -3.06 14.15
C LEU A 48 -6.16 -2.17 13.44
N GLU A 49 -6.08 -0.86 13.68
CA GLU A 49 -6.78 0.12 12.86
C GLU A 49 -6.08 0.26 11.49
N ALA A 50 -6.86 0.36 10.42
CA ALA A 50 -6.30 0.61 9.09
C ALA A 50 -5.54 1.94 9.03
N GLY A 51 -6.00 2.97 9.77
CA GLY A 51 -5.26 4.22 9.98
C GLY A 51 -4.86 4.96 8.71
N ALA A 52 -5.58 4.76 7.60
CA ALA A 52 -5.31 5.36 6.31
C ALA A 52 -6.61 5.72 5.61
N ASP A 53 -6.67 6.92 5.04
CA ASP A 53 -7.84 7.40 4.29
C ASP A 53 -7.71 7.00 2.82
N ARG A 54 -8.71 6.28 2.30
CA ARG A 54 -8.75 5.96 0.88
C ARG A 54 -9.10 7.21 0.07
N VAL A 55 -8.21 7.60 -0.83
CA VAL A 55 -8.29 8.86 -1.59
C VAL A 55 -7.96 8.67 -3.06
N SER A 56 -8.21 9.70 -3.88
CA SER A 56 -7.66 9.79 -5.23
C SER A 56 -6.28 10.47 -5.26
N THR A 57 -5.61 10.41 -6.41
CA THR A 57 -4.30 11.05 -6.64
C THR A 57 -4.33 12.57 -6.46
N GLU A 58 -5.47 13.21 -6.68
CA GLU A 58 -5.67 14.66 -6.53
C GLU A 58 -5.81 15.06 -5.06
N GLN A 59 -6.11 14.10 -4.19
CA GLN A 59 -6.46 14.30 -2.78
C GLN A 59 -5.35 13.85 -1.82
N LEU A 60 -4.15 13.51 -2.33
CA LEU A 60 -3.03 12.98 -1.53
C LEU A 60 -2.66 13.82 -0.31
N HIS A 61 -2.81 15.14 -0.38
CA HIS A 61 -2.45 16.06 0.71
C HIS A 61 -3.60 16.30 1.72
N GLN A 62 -4.75 15.63 1.55
CA GLN A 62 -5.91 15.78 2.43
C GLN A 62 -5.85 14.89 3.67
N SER A 63 -4.89 13.96 3.73
CA SER A 63 -4.70 13.04 4.85
C SER A 63 -3.21 12.86 5.15
N PRO A 64 -2.79 12.77 6.44
CA PRO A 64 -1.42 12.42 6.79
C PRO A 64 -1.06 10.99 6.35
N VAL A 65 -2.05 10.11 6.18
CA VAL A 65 -1.87 8.74 5.68
C VAL A 65 -2.91 8.48 4.58
N ALA A 66 -2.54 8.78 3.35
CA ALA A 66 -3.36 8.53 2.17
C ALA A 66 -3.19 7.09 1.69
N PHE A 67 -4.28 6.45 1.24
CA PHE A 67 -4.25 5.15 0.56
C PHE A 67 -4.79 5.28 -0.87
N LEU A 68 -3.95 4.95 -1.85
CA LEU A 68 -4.32 4.81 -3.26
C LEU A 68 -4.58 3.34 -3.58
N ASP A 69 -5.83 3.02 -3.90
CA ASP A 69 -6.24 1.66 -4.25
C ASP A 69 -5.96 1.35 -5.73
N VAL A 70 -5.14 0.33 -5.97
CA VAL A 70 -4.84 -0.23 -7.30
C VAL A 70 -5.31 -1.69 -7.40
N GLY A 71 -6.06 -2.18 -6.41
CA GLY A 71 -6.61 -3.53 -6.41
C GLY A 71 -7.88 -3.67 -7.26
N THR A 72 -8.35 -4.91 -7.36
CA THR A 72 -9.59 -5.30 -8.07
C THR A 72 -10.86 -5.06 -7.24
N GLY A 73 -10.71 -4.57 -6.00
CA GLY A 73 -11.78 -4.47 -5.01
C GLY A 73 -12.01 -5.75 -4.20
N GLN A 74 -11.31 -6.85 -4.51
CA GLN A 74 -11.32 -8.08 -3.72
C GLN A 74 -10.02 -8.25 -2.94
N ALA A 75 -10.13 -8.84 -1.75
CA ALA A 75 -8.96 -9.16 -0.95
C ALA A 75 -8.24 -10.36 -1.57
N VAL A 76 -6.93 -10.27 -1.70
CA VAL A 76 -6.08 -11.36 -2.18
C VAL A 76 -5.82 -12.31 -1.02
N ALA A 77 -5.92 -13.61 -1.27
CA ALA A 77 -5.63 -14.62 -0.25
C ALA A 77 -4.14 -14.59 0.14
N PRO A 78 -3.81 -14.57 1.44
CA PRO A 78 -2.42 -14.58 1.89
C PRO A 78 -1.73 -15.91 1.55
N ALA A 79 -0.41 -15.85 1.36
CA ALA A 79 0.45 -16.97 1.01
C ALA A 79 0.05 -17.71 -0.29
N SER A 80 -0.65 -17.03 -1.21
CA SER A 80 -1.07 -17.59 -2.49
C SER A 80 -0.44 -16.83 -3.66
N ILE A 81 0.23 -17.55 -4.56
CA ILE A 81 0.80 -16.94 -5.77
C ILE A 81 -0.29 -16.85 -6.84
N SER A 82 -0.56 -15.64 -7.32
CA SER A 82 -1.55 -15.41 -8.39
C SER A 82 -1.13 -14.28 -9.33
N ALA A 83 -1.66 -14.32 -10.55
CA ALA A 83 -1.50 -13.24 -11.53
C ALA A 83 -2.09 -11.91 -11.02
N GLU A 84 -3.21 -11.98 -10.30
CA GLU A 84 -3.85 -10.81 -9.67
C GLU A 84 -2.92 -10.14 -8.64
N ALA A 85 -2.26 -10.94 -7.80
CA ALA A 85 -1.31 -10.42 -6.82
C ALA A 85 -0.10 -9.76 -7.51
N GLY A 86 0.39 -10.39 -8.58
CA GLY A 86 1.44 -9.83 -9.44
C GLY A 86 1.03 -8.50 -10.07
N HIS A 87 -0.15 -8.45 -10.67
CA HIS A 87 -0.67 -7.25 -11.31
C HIS A 87 -0.82 -6.09 -10.32
N ALA A 88 -1.44 -6.32 -9.16
CA ALA A 88 -1.59 -5.30 -8.12
C ALA A 88 -0.23 -4.80 -7.59
N ALA A 89 0.76 -5.69 -7.47
CA ALA A 89 2.13 -5.30 -7.07
C ALA A 89 2.80 -4.44 -8.15
N PHE A 90 2.62 -4.77 -9.43
CA PHE A 90 3.12 -3.99 -10.55
C PHE A 90 2.49 -2.60 -10.61
N GLU A 91 1.15 -2.51 -10.59
CA GLU A 91 0.42 -1.24 -10.62
C GLU A 91 0.82 -0.33 -9.44
N ALA A 92 1.04 -0.90 -8.26
CA ALA A 92 1.49 -0.13 -7.11
C ALA A 92 2.88 0.48 -7.32
N VAL A 93 3.81 -0.25 -7.93
CA VAL A 93 5.16 0.25 -8.25
C VAL A 93 5.10 1.29 -9.37
N ASP A 94 4.35 1.01 -10.44
CA ASP A 94 4.20 1.94 -11.57
C ASP A 94 3.60 3.27 -11.12
N LEU A 95 2.55 3.24 -10.30
CA LEU A 95 1.96 4.45 -9.73
C LEU A 95 2.94 5.19 -8.79
N ALA A 96 3.69 4.46 -7.94
CA ALA A 96 4.70 5.08 -7.08
C ALA A 96 5.77 5.82 -7.90
N VAL A 97 6.25 5.20 -8.99
CA VAL A 97 7.23 5.81 -9.91
C VAL A 97 6.64 7.04 -10.60
N LYS A 98 5.39 6.98 -11.07
CA LYS A 98 4.70 8.14 -11.66
C LYS A 98 4.59 9.30 -10.67
N LEU A 99 4.22 9.03 -9.43
CA LEU A 99 4.11 10.07 -8.40
C LEU A 99 5.48 10.70 -8.07
N ALA A 100 6.53 9.89 -7.93
CA ALA A 100 7.87 10.41 -7.64
C ALA A 100 8.44 11.22 -8.80
N THR A 101 8.30 10.73 -10.03
CA THR A 101 8.80 11.43 -11.24
C THR A 101 8.05 12.72 -11.55
N THR A 102 6.81 12.85 -11.08
CA THR A 102 6.01 14.08 -11.18
C THR A 102 6.11 14.99 -9.94
N GLY A 103 6.96 14.64 -8.96
CA GLY A 103 7.19 15.46 -7.76
C GLY A 103 6.02 15.47 -6.78
N LYS A 104 5.13 14.47 -6.84
CA LYS A 104 4.01 14.31 -5.89
C LYS A 104 4.41 13.63 -4.58
N VAL A 105 5.52 12.90 -4.59
CA VAL A 105 6.13 12.29 -3.40
C VAL A 105 7.65 12.46 -3.45
N ASP A 106 8.28 12.57 -2.28
CA ASP A 106 9.73 12.83 -2.18
C ASP A 106 10.58 11.56 -2.26
N ALA A 107 10.02 10.41 -1.90
CA ALA A 107 10.72 9.13 -1.86
C ALA A 107 9.77 7.94 -2.07
N ILE A 108 10.34 6.81 -2.47
CA ILE A 108 9.64 5.52 -2.59
C ILE A 108 10.27 4.52 -1.62
N CYS A 109 9.43 3.89 -0.79
CA CYS A 109 9.80 2.73 0.01
C CYS A 109 8.99 1.52 -0.45
N THR A 110 9.67 0.47 -0.92
CA THR A 110 9.02 -0.74 -1.44
C THR A 110 8.99 -1.83 -0.38
N ALA A 111 7.80 -2.39 -0.15
CA ALA A 111 7.66 -3.64 0.58
C ALA A 111 8.00 -4.83 -0.34
N PRO A 112 8.31 -6.02 0.22
CA PRO A 112 8.67 -7.20 -0.57
C PRO A 112 7.58 -7.59 -1.57
N LEU A 113 7.99 -8.08 -2.74
CA LEU A 113 7.09 -8.60 -3.77
C LEU A 113 7.63 -9.89 -4.40
N SER A 114 6.74 -10.72 -4.96
CA SER A 114 7.11 -11.97 -5.63
C SER A 114 7.39 -11.74 -7.12
N LYS A 115 8.64 -11.98 -7.54
CA LYS A 115 8.98 -11.99 -8.96
C LYS A 115 8.20 -13.07 -9.73
N LEU A 116 7.91 -14.20 -9.09
CA LEU A 116 7.11 -15.25 -9.73
C LEU A 116 5.68 -14.76 -10.00
N ALA A 117 5.03 -14.10 -9.04
CA ALA A 117 3.70 -13.53 -9.25
C ALA A 117 3.70 -12.48 -10.36
N LEU A 118 4.73 -11.62 -10.42
CA LEU A 118 4.91 -10.64 -11.51
C LEU A 118 5.00 -11.29 -12.90
N ASN A 119 5.62 -12.47 -13.03
CA ASN A 119 5.74 -13.15 -14.32
C ASN A 119 4.45 -13.86 -14.75
N LEU A 120 3.48 -14.02 -13.85
CA LEU A 120 2.16 -14.58 -14.16
C LEU A 120 1.16 -13.52 -14.65
N ALA A 121 1.49 -12.24 -14.48
CA ALA A 121 0.64 -11.08 -14.76
C ALA A 121 0.85 -10.53 -16.18
#